data_AF-A0A1Q9P0Q3-F1
#
_entry.id   AF-A0A1Q9P0Q3-F1
#
_cell.length_a   1.000
_cell.length_b   1.000
_cell.length_c   1.000
_cell.angle_alpha   90.00
_cell.angle_beta   90.00
_cell.angle_gamma   90.00
#
_symmetry.space_group_name_H-M   'P 1'
#
loop_
_entity.id
_entity.type
_entity.pdbx_description
1 polymer ?
#
loop_
_entity_poly.entity_id
_entity_poly.type
_entity_poly.pdbx_seq_one_letter_code
_entity_poly.pdbx_strand_id
1 'polypeptide(L)'
;MSAAFGWGTSVYFIKKILDVDGTDGLGLLGIRNTILGLEALLLYYFLRRRSNQENGQEARTKEERNKSIKYLGISGLLGDSIGASVFFIAVQRIGAAVTTPISSTNPIIAAFIGYFSGIEDIKKTQFLGILLCVSGVVVIVL
;
A
#
# COMPACT_ATOMS: atom_id res chain seq x y z
N MET A 1 -9.11 8.65 -8.43
CA MET A 1 -10.36 8.23 -7.74
C MET A 1 -10.48 6.71 -7.62
N SER A 2 -10.16 5.93 -8.66
CA SER A 2 -10.33 4.45 -8.64
C SER A 2 -9.56 3.71 -7.53
N ALA A 3 -8.33 4.13 -7.22
CA ALA A 3 -7.53 3.50 -6.16
C ALA A 3 -8.12 3.72 -4.75
N ALA A 4 -8.58 4.94 -4.44
CA ALA A 4 -9.20 5.26 -3.16
C ALA A 4 -10.50 4.48 -2.96
N PHE A 5 -11.30 4.33 -4.01
CA PHE A 5 -12.52 3.52 -3.98
C PHE A 5 -12.22 2.04 -3.74
N GLY A 6 -11.24 1.48 -4.46
CA GLY A 6 -10.82 0.09 -4.29
C GLY A 6 -10.30 -0.20 -2.88
N TRP A 7 -9.43 0.66 -2.36
CA TRP A 7 -8.87 0.49 -1.02
C TRP A 7 -9.93 0.71 0.08
N GLY A 8 -10.77 1.73 -0.04
CA GLY A 8 -11.86 1.99 0.91
C GLY A 8 -12.87 0.84 1.01
N THR A 9 -13.28 0.29 -0.14
CA THR A 9 -14.17 -0.89 -0.20
C THR A 9 -13.49 -2.13 0.42
N SER A 10 -12.19 -2.32 0.18
CA SER A 10 -11.41 -3.40 0.80
C SER A 10 -11.42 -3.28 2.33
N VAL A 11 -11.25 -2.08 2.88
CA VAL A 11 -11.24 -1.86 4.33
C VAL A 11 -12.61 -2.15 4.96
N TYR A 12 -13.71 -1.84 4.28
CA TYR A 12 -15.04 -2.24 4.74
C TYR A 12 -15.14 -3.75 4.96
N PHE A 13 -14.68 -4.55 3.99
CA PHE A 13 -14.67 -6.01 4.13
C PHE A 13 -13.71 -6.50 5.20
N ILE A 14 -12.52 -5.89 5.32
CA ILE A 14 -11.56 -6.21 6.39
C ILE A 14 -12.21 -6.03 7.76
N LYS A 15 -12.86 -4.88 8.01
CA LYS A 15 -13.56 -4.65 9.28
C LYS A 15 -14.67 -5.67 9.51
N LYS A 16 -15.50 -5.93 8.51
CA LYS A 16 -16.60 -6.91 8.59
C LYS A 16 -16.13 -8.32 8.94
N ILE A 17 -14.96 -8.73 8.44
CA ILE A 17 -14.38 -10.04 8.73
C ILE A 17 -13.76 -10.05 10.14
N LEU A 18 -13.02 -9.00 10.51
CA LEU A 18 -12.36 -8.90 11.82
C LEU A 18 -13.32 -8.75 13.00
N ASP A 19 -14.57 -8.34 12.76
CA ASP A 19 -15.63 -8.25 13.77
C ASP A 19 -16.24 -9.62 14.12
N VAL A 20 -15.94 -10.67 13.37
CA VAL A 20 -16.36 -12.05 13.71
C VAL A 20 -15.42 -12.61 14.77
N ASP A 21 -15.99 -13.03 15.92
CA ASP A 21 -15.24 -13.60 17.04
C ASP A 21 -14.33 -14.76 16.62
N GLY A 22 -13.09 -14.74 17.09
CA GLY A 22 -12.07 -15.74 16.77
C GLY A 22 -11.29 -15.50 15.48
N THR A 23 -11.56 -14.41 14.76
CA THR A 23 -10.80 -14.06 13.55
C THR A 23 -9.46 -13.43 13.90
N ASP A 24 -8.37 -14.08 13.46
CA ASP A 24 -7.01 -13.53 13.57
C ASP A 24 -6.67 -12.63 12.37
N GLY A 25 -6.22 -11.40 12.65
CA GLY A 25 -5.88 -10.43 11.63
C GLY A 25 -4.63 -10.80 10.82
N LEU A 26 -3.69 -11.53 11.41
CA LEU A 26 -2.49 -11.98 10.70
C LEU A 26 -2.81 -13.10 9.71
N GLY A 27 -3.65 -14.07 10.10
CA GLY A 27 -4.16 -15.10 9.20
C GLY A 27 -4.92 -14.49 8.00
N LEU A 28 -5.78 -13.50 8.24
CA LEU A 28 -6.50 -12.79 7.18
C LEU A 28 -5.55 -12.10 6.20
N LEU A 29 -4.49 -11.46 6.71
CA LEU A 29 -3.47 -10.82 5.89
C LEU A 29 -2.70 -11.84 5.03
N GLY A 30 -2.33 -12.99 5.59
CA GLY A 30 -1.62 -14.05 4.87
C GLY A 30 -2.44 -14.58 3.68
N ILE A 31 -3.73 -14.83 3.90
CA ILE A 31 -4.67 -15.23 2.84
C ILE A 31 -4.77 -14.12 1.78
N ARG A 32 -4.95 -12.86 2.21
CA ARG A 32 -5.04 -11.71 1.31
C ARG A 32 -3.82 -11.61 0.39
N ASN A 33 -2.61 -11.62 0.95
CA ASN A 33 -1.38 -11.45 0.17
C ASN A 33 -1.13 -12.64 -0.79
N THR A 34 -1.60 -13.83 -0.45
CA THR A 34 -1.54 -15.00 -1.34
C THR A 34 -2.47 -14.81 -2.54
N ILE A 35 -3.71 -14.35 -2.31
CA ILE A 35 -4.67 -14.06 -3.39
C ILE A 35 -4.11 -12.95 -4.30
N LEU A 36 -3.60 -11.86 -3.71
CA LEU A 36 -2.99 -10.74 -4.45
C LEU A 36 -1.75 -11.17 -5.28
N GLY A 37 -0.94 -12.08 -4.74
CA GLY A 37 0.19 -12.64 -5.48
C GLY A 37 -0.23 -13.47 -6.69
N LEU A 38 -1.28 -14.30 -6.53
CA LEU A 38 -1.80 -15.13 -7.61
C LEU A 38 -2.48 -14.30 -8.71
N GLU A 39 -3.30 -13.30 -8.35
CA GLU A 39 -3.92 -12.41 -9.35
C GLU A 39 -2.85 -11.64 -10.14
N ALA A 40 -1.78 -11.18 -9.49
CA ALA A 40 -0.71 -10.46 -10.15
C ALA A 40 0.05 -11.35 -11.14
N LEU A 41 0.28 -12.62 -10.79
CA LEU A 41 0.89 -13.61 -11.68
C LEU A 41 -0.01 -13.96 -12.87
N LEU A 42 -1.31 -14.11 -12.65
CA LEU A 42 -2.29 -14.37 -13.71
C LEU A 42 -2.38 -13.20 -14.69
N LEU A 43 -2.47 -11.97 -14.17
CA LEU A 43 -2.45 -10.75 -14.98
C LEU A 43 -1.13 -10.62 -15.74
N TYR A 44 0.00 -10.91 -15.10
CA TYR A 44 1.30 -10.92 -15.76
C TYR A 44 1.32 -11.91 -16.93
N TYR A 45 0.85 -13.14 -16.74
CA TYR A 45 0.79 -14.14 -17.81
C TYR A 45 -0.14 -13.71 -18.95
N PHE A 46 -1.32 -13.19 -18.62
CA PHE A 46 -2.30 -12.73 -19.60
C PHE A 46 -1.80 -11.53 -20.41
N LEU A 47 -1.24 -10.52 -19.74
CA LEU A 47 -0.68 -9.33 -20.38
C LEU A 47 0.59 -9.63 -21.15
N ARG A 48 1.46 -10.54 -20.67
CA ARG A 48 2.65 -10.97 -21.42
C ARG A 48 2.27 -11.68 -22.72
N ARG A 49 1.18 -12.45 -22.74
CA ARG A 49 0.65 -13.06 -23.97
C ARG A 49 0.18 -12.03 -25.00
N ARG A 50 -0.32 -10.87 -24.53
CA ARG A 50 -0.72 -9.72 -25.37
C ARG A 50 0.46 -8.85 -25.80
N SER A 51 1.41 -8.60 -24.90
CA SER A 51 2.57 -7.73 -25.11
C SER A 51 3.65 -8.36 -26.00
N ASN A 52 3.69 -9.69 -26.15
CA ASN A 52 4.66 -10.37 -27.00
C ASN A 52 4.50 -10.05 -28.50
N GLN A 53 3.43 -9.33 -28.88
CA GLN A 53 3.13 -8.94 -30.26
C GLN A 53 3.56 -7.49 -30.60
N GLU A 54 3.89 -6.63 -29.62
CA GLU A 54 4.11 -5.18 -29.87
C GLU A 54 5.47 -4.59 -29.44
N ASN A 55 6.28 -5.20 -28.57
CA ASN A 55 7.42 -4.47 -27.98
C ASN A 55 8.79 -5.15 -28.09
N GLY A 56 9.65 -4.58 -28.95
CA GLY A 56 11.10 -4.67 -28.86
C GLY A 56 11.65 -3.78 -27.73
N GLN A 57 11.25 -4.04 -26.48
CA GLN A 57 11.81 -3.35 -25.31
C GLN A 57 13.20 -3.89 -24.99
N GLU A 58 14.19 -3.00 -24.90
CA GLU A 58 15.53 -3.33 -24.42
C GLU A 58 15.46 -4.01 -23.06
N ALA A 59 16.05 -5.21 -22.97
CA ALA A 59 16.05 -5.97 -21.74
C ALA A 59 16.91 -5.25 -20.68
N ARG A 60 16.30 -4.89 -19.55
CA ARG A 60 17.01 -4.34 -18.37
C ARG A 60 18.28 -5.14 -18.07
N THR A 61 19.35 -4.45 -17.68
CA THR A 61 20.60 -5.10 -17.29
C THR A 61 20.40 -6.02 -16.09
N LYS A 62 21.29 -7.00 -15.90
CA LYS A 62 21.22 -7.90 -14.72
C LYS A 62 21.31 -7.13 -13.40
N GLU A 63 22.12 -6.07 -13.35
CA GLU A 63 22.30 -5.25 -12.16
C GLU A 63 21.03 -4.47 -11.77
N GLU A 64 20.40 -3.79 -12.73
CA GLU A 64 19.15 -3.05 -12.51
C GLU A 64 18.01 -3.96 -12.07
N ARG A 65 17.95 -5.18 -12.63
CA ARG A 65 16.98 -6.20 -12.25
C ARG A 65 17.13 -6.59 -10.78
N ASN A 66 18.36 -6.88 -10.35
CA ASN A 66 18.64 -7.29 -8.97
C ASN A 66 18.36 -6.16 -7.98
N LYS A 67 18.73 -4.91 -8.31
CA LYS A 67 18.37 -3.74 -7.50
C LYS A 67 16.85 -3.58 -7.39
N SER A 68 16.13 -3.70 -8.50
CA SER A 68 14.66 -3.59 -8.52
C SER A 68 14.00 -4.67 -7.65
N ILE A 69 14.45 -5.92 -7.77
CA ILE A 69 13.93 -7.03 -6.95
C ILE A 69 14.21 -6.80 -5.47
N LYS A 70 15.40 -6.31 -5.13
CA LYS A 70 15.76 -5.99 -3.74
C LYS A 70 14.86 -4.91 -3.16
N TYR A 71 14.66 -3.79 -3.86
CA TYR A 71 13.77 -2.73 -3.40
C TYR A 71 12.31 -3.18 -3.33
N LEU A 72 11.86 -4.02 -4.27
CA LEU A 72 10.53 -4.60 -4.23
C LEU A 72 10.34 -5.51 -3.01
N GLY A 73 11.34 -6.34 -2.68
CA GLY A 73 11.32 -7.19 -1.49
C GLY A 73 11.26 -6.38 -0.20
N ILE A 74 12.05 -5.31 -0.10
CA ILE A 74 12.01 -4.39 1.05
C ILE A 74 10.64 -3.71 1.14
N SER A 75 10.12 -3.22 0.02
CA SER A 75 8.80 -2.57 -0.05
C SER A 75 7.68 -3.51 0.40
N GLY A 76 7.63 -4.73 -0.13
CA GLY A 76 6.64 -5.73 0.25
C GLY A 76 6.74 -6.13 1.73
N LEU A 77 7.96 -6.26 2.26
CA LEU A 77 8.14 -6.57 3.69
C LEU A 77 7.65 -5.43 4.59
N LEU A 78 8.04 -4.19 4.29
CA LEU A 78 7.70 -3.04 5.13
C LEU A 78 6.23 -2.62 4.97
N GLY A 79 5.75 -2.51 3.75
CA GLY A 79 4.38 -2.09 3.44
C GLY A 79 3.36 -3.20 3.63
N ASP A 80 3.50 -4.28 2.85
CA ASP A 80 2.45 -5.32 2.74
C ASP A 80 2.49 -6.34 3.88
N SER A 81 3.63 -6.56 4.51
CA SER A 81 3.71 -7.44 5.68
C SER A 81 3.56 -6.64 6.97
N ILE A 82 4.55 -5.80 7.32
CA ILE A 82 4.56 -5.11 8.62
C ILE A 82 3.47 -4.04 8.69
N GLY A 83 3.42 -3.13 7.72
CA GLY A 83 2.45 -2.04 7.68
C GLY A 83 1.02 -2.54 7.67
N ALA A 84 0.71 -3.52 6.81
CA ALA A 84 -0.62 -4.12 6.75
C ALA A 84 -0.97 -4.91 8.03
N SER A 85 -0.01 -5.60 8.66
CA SER A 85 -0.26 -6.29 9.94
C SER A 85 -0.69 -5.31 11.02
N VAL A 86 0.06 -4.21 11.18
CA VAL A 86 -0.26 -3.15 12.13
C VAL A 86 -1.62 -2.51 11.79
N PHE A 87 -1.91 -2.31 10.51
CA PHE A 87 -3.20 -1.80 10.04
C PHE A 87 -4.36 -2.73 10.44
N PHE A 88 -4.25 -4.04 10.20
CA PHE A 88 -5.32 -5.00 10.50
C PHE A 88 -5.57 -5.09 12.01
N ILE A 89 -4.50 -5.13 12.80
CA ILE A 89 -4.59 -5.08 14.26
C ILE A 89 -5.25 -3.79 14.74
N ALA A 90 -4.91 -2.64 14.15
CA ALA A 90 -5.54 -1.37 14.48
C ALA A 90 -7.03 -1.34 14.10
N VAL A 91 -7.40 -1.82 12.92
CA VAL A 91 -8.82 -1.94 12.52
C VAL A 91 -9.61 -2.83 13.48
N GLN A 92 -8.99 -3.91 13.97
CA GLN A 92 -9.60 -4.80 14.96
C GLN A 92 -9.80 -4.10 16.31
N ARG A 93 -8.82 -3.30 16.77
CA ARG A 93 -8.83 -2.67 18.10
C ARG A 93 -9.63 -1.37 18.19
N ILE A 94 -9.48 -0.48 17.21
CA ILE A 94 -10.04 0.89 17.24
C ILE A 94 -10.98 1.18 16.05
N GLY A 95 -11.23 0.19 15.19
CA GLY A 95 -12.14 0.30 14.07
C GLY A 95 -11.54 0.94 12.82
N ALA A 96 -12.16 0.64 11.67
CA ALA A 96 -11.74 1.15 10.37
C ALA A 96 -11.93 2.67 10.22
N ALA A 97 -12.98 3.24 10.80
CA ALA A 97 -13.29 4.67 10.69
C ALA A 97 -12.18 5.56 11.27
N VAL A 98 -11.51 5.10 12.34
CA VAL A 98 -10.39 5.82 12.97
C VAL A 98 -9.05 5.40 12.37
N THR A 99 -8.87 4.12 12.05
CA THR A 99 -7.60 3.61 11.52
C THR A 99 -7.30 4.13 10.10
N THR A 100 -8.32 4.27 9.25
CA THR A 100 -8.13 4.68 7.84
C THR A 100 -7.63 6.12 7.66
N PRO A 101 -8.17 7.15 8.36
CA PRO A 101 -7.63 8.49 8.27
C PRO A 101 -6.21 8.56 8.83
N ILE A 102 -5.94 7.90 9.97
CA ILE A 102 -4.58 7.81 10.52
C ILE A 102 -3.61 7.24 9.48
N SER A 103 -3.99 6.14 8.84
CA SER A 103 -3.15 5.49 7.82
C SER A 103 -3.00 6.31 6.55
N SER A 104 -3.94 7.21 6.27
CA SER A 104 -3.89 8.15 5.13
C SER A 104 -2.84 9.25 5.30
N THR A 105 -2.14 9.29 6.45
CA THR A 105 -0.93 10.10 6.64
C THR A 105 0.32 9.48 5.99
N ASN A 106 0.23 8.25 5.45
CA ASN A 106 1.36 7.61 4.76
C ASN A 106 2.04 8.44 3.65
N PRO A 107 1.34 9.30 2.87
CA PRO A 107 2.01 10.12 1.85
C PRO A 107 2.98 11.12 2.44
N ILE A 108 2.80 11.50 3.71
CA ILE A 108 3.67 12.42 4.44
C ILE A 108 4.99 11.74 4.75
N ILE A 109 4.92 10.51 5.24
CA ILE A 109 6.10 9.69 5.51
C ILE A 109 6.83 9.39 4.20
N ALA A 110 6.09 9.04 3.14
CA ALA A 110 6.66 8.82 1.82
C ALA A 110 7.36 10.06 1.27
N ALA A 111 6.72 11.23 1.31
CA ALA A 111 7.30 12.49 0.87
C ALA A 111 8.54 12.85 1.70
N PHE A 112 8.48 12.70 3.03
CA PHE A 112 9.62 12.97 3.91
C PHE A 112 10.81 12.07 3.56
N ILE A 113 10.59 10.75 3.44
CA ILE A 113 11.65 9.80 3.04
C ILE A 113 12.16 10.13 1.62
N GLY A 114 11.26 10.44 0.68
CA GLY A 114 11.60 10.81 -0.71
C GLY A 114 12.48 12.06 -0.78
N TYR A 115 12.14 13.08 0.01
CA TYR A 115 12.92 14.32 0.13
C TYR A 115 14.31 14.06 0.70
N PHE A 116 14.42 13.36 1.83
CA PHE A 116 15.73 13.06 2.43
C PHE A 116 16.58 12.08 1.60
N SER A 117 15.93 11.24 0.79
CA SER A 117 16.62 10.34 -0.14
C SER A 117 17.03 11.02 -1.45
N GLY A 118 16.66 12.29 -1.65
CA GLY A 118 16.92 13.04 -2.87
C GLY A 118 16.15 12.53 -4.10
N ILE A 119 15.06 11.77 -3.88
CA ILE A 119 14.23 11.19 -4.94
C ILE A 119 13.14 12.18 -5.37
N GLU A 120 12.67 13.03 -4.44
CA GLU A 120 11.58 13.98 -4.67
C GLU A 120 11.91 15.37 -4.14
N ASP A 121 11.61 16.42 -4.93
CA ASP A 121 11.65 17.80 -4.48
C ASP A 121 10.28 18.25 -3.96
N ILE A 122 10.17 18.54 -2.66
CA ILE A 122 8.92 19.02 -2.05
C ILE A 122 8.78 20.53 -2.25
N LYS A 123 7.76 20.93 -3.01
CA LYS A 123 7.37 22.34 -3.14
C LYS A 123 6.68 22.83 -1.86
N LYS A 124 6.83 24.12 -1.55
CA LYS A 124 6.19 24.77 -0.38
C LYS A 124 4.66 24.55 -0.33
N THR A 125 4.00 24.51 -1.48
CA THR A 125 2.56 24.25 -1.59
C THR A 125 2.19 22.81 -1.24
N GLN A 126 3.01 21.82 -1.62
CA GLN A 126 2.81 20.41 -1.25
C GLN A 126 2.97 20.22 0.27
N PHE A 127 3.95 20.90 0.87
CA PHE A 127 4.14 20.88 2.31
C PHE A 127 2.93 21.45 3.08
N LEU A 128 2.33 22.55 2.61
CA LEU A 128 1.09 23.09 3.19
C LEU A 128 -0.09 22.11 3.04
N GLY A 129 -0.22 21.46 1.88
CA GLY A 129 -1.25 20.43 1.67
C GLY A 129 -1.08 19.24 2.61
N ILE A 130 0.16 18.79 2.84
CA ILE A 130 0.52 17.76 3.82
C ILE A 130 0.06 18.16 5.22
N LEU A 131 0.37 19.38 5.68
CA LEU A 131 -0.04 19.86 7.00
C LEU A 131 -1.57 19.92 7.16
N LEU A 132 -2.28 20.35 6.12
CA LEU A 132 -3.74 20.38 6.11
C LEU A 132 -4.35 18.97 6.20
N CYS A 133 -3.75 17.99 5.51
CA CYS A 133 -4.16 16.60 5.63
C CYS A 133 -3.94 16.06 7.04
N VAL A 134 -2.79 16.36 7.68
CA VAL A 134 -2.54 15.94 9.08
C VAL A 134 -3.59 16.52 10.02
N SER A 135 -3.84 17.82 9.94
CA SER A 135 -4.80 18.47 10.84
C SER A 135 -6.20 17.89 10.68
N GLY A 136 -6.63 17.60 9.43
CA GLY A 136 -7.89 16.90 9.17
C GLY A 136 -7.95 15.53 9.82
N VAL A 137 -6.87 14.74 9.75
CA VAL A 137 -6.78 13.42 10.40
C VAL A 137 -6.83 13.56 11.93
N VAL A 138 -6.11 14.52 12.51
CA VAL A 138 -6.12 14.77 13.96
C VAL A 138 -7.54 15.10 14.44
N VAL A 139 -8.28 15.93 13.70
CA VAL A 139 -9.67 16.28 14.03
C VAL A 139 -10.60 15.07 13.98
N ILE A 140 -10.37 14.08 13.10
CA ILE A 140 -11.18 12.86 13.05
C ILE A 140 -10.92 11.95 14.27
N VAL A 141 -9.70 12.01 14.83
CA VAL A 141 -9.29 11.15 15.95
C VAL A 141 -9.71 11.71 17.31
N LEU A 142 -9.83 13.04 17.44
CA LEU A 142 -10.28 13.73 18.65
C LEU A 142 -11.81 13.62 18.85
#